data_AF-A0A3M1J6Q7-F1
#
_entry.id   AF-A0A3M1J6Q7-F1
#
_cell.length_a   1.000
_cell.length_b   1.000
_cell.length_c   1.000
_cell.angle_alpha   90.00
_cell.angle_beta   90.00
_cell.angle_gamma   90.00
#
_symmetry.space_group_name_H-M   'P 1'
#
loop_
_entity.id
_entity.type
_entity.pdbx_description
1 polymer ?
#
loop_
_entity_poly.entity_id
_entity_poly.type
_entity_poly.pdbx_seq_one_letter_code
_entity_poly.pdbx_strand_id
1 'polypeptide(L)'
;MNHAKKSVAISEAMPVIPIELKLRNFMTYRQADLPFHGIHLAALTGENGAGKSTLLDAITWAVWGKARARRDDELIRLGQTEMEVEFTFQLAENVYRIVRKRDASKRGRSNLSFQVEDAGGWRTLTENSLRATEKKINQLLQLDYDTFINSAFLLQGRADEFTTKRPAERKKILSDILGLELYDQYAERAKKRANQKESEAKIIEADIQRIEQEL
;
A
#
# COMPACT_ATOMS: atom_id res chain seq x y z
N MET A 1 43.76 -9.78 -8.81
CA MET A 1 42.76 -8.77 -9.25
C MET A 1 41.56 -9.50 -9.81
N ASN A 2 40.48 -9.61 -9.04
CA ASN A 2 39.20 -10.12 -9.55
C ASN A 2 38.09 -9.28 -8.91
N HIS A 3 37.70 -8.21 -9.61
CA HIS A 3 36.57 -7.39 -9.20
C HIS A 3 35.29 -8.13 -9.58
N ALA A 4 34.74 -8.86 -8.61
CA ALA A 4 33.38 -9.35 -8.67
C ALA A 4 32.44 -8.14 -8.74
N LYS A 5 31.87 -7.91 -9.93
CA LYS A 5 30.69 -7.04 -10.10
C LYS A 5 29.58 -7.61 -9.23
N LYS A 6 29.34 -7.02 -8.05
CA LYS A 6 28.08 -7.17 -7.35
C LYS A 6 27.02 -6.49 -8.22
N SER A 7 26.33 -7.26 -9.04
CA SER A 7 25.08 -6.81 -9.65
C SER A 7 24.12 -6.53 -8.51
N VAL A 8 23.75 -5.26 -8.34
CA VAL A 8 22.56 -4.89 -7.58
C VAL A 8 21.41 -5.49 -8.36
N ALA A 9 20.87 -6.63 -7.88
CA ALA A 9 19.60 -7.12 -8.36
C ALA A 9 18.59 -6.03 -7.99
N ILE A 10 18.11 -5.31 -9.00
CA ILE A 10 16.89 -4.53 -8.89
C ILE A 10 15.85 -5.58 -8.50
N SER A 11 15.31 -5.48 -7.28
CA SER A 11 14.22 -6.34 -6.81
C SER A 11 13.20 -6.43 -7.93
N GLU A 12 12.98 -7.63 -8.49
CA GLU A 12 11.85 -7.84 -9.39
C GLU A 12 10.61 -7.31 -8.66
N ALA A 13 9.85 -6.44 -9.34
CA ALA A 13 8.60 -5.96 -8.79
C ALA A 13 7.72 -7.19 -8.56
N MET A 14 7.45 -7.53 -7.30
CA MET A 14 6.66 -8.71 -6.96
C MET A 14 5.19 -8.34 -7.17
N PRO A 15 4.52 -8.85 -8.23
CA PRO A 15 3.17 -8.43 -8.54
C PRO A 15 2.21 -8.97 -7.48
N VAL A 16 1.26 -8.12 -7.09
CA VAL A 16 0.11 -8.52 -6.30
C VAL A 16 -0.88 -9.21 -7.23
N ILE A 17 -1.07 -10.52 -7.08
CA ILE A 17 -1.97 -11.31 -7.93
C ILE A 17 -3.26 -11.59 -7.16
N PRO A 18 -4.42 -11.04 -7.58
CA PRO A 18 -5.71 -11.37 -6.96
C PRO A 18 -6.02 -12.86 -7.02
N ILE A 19 -6.47 -13.44 -5.90
CA ILE A 19 -6.94 -14.84 -5.83
C ILE A 19 -8.47 -14.88 -5.66
N GLU A 20 -9.02 -14.08 -4.76
CA GLU A 20 -10.44 -14.09 -4.45
C GLU A 20 -10.89 -12.74 -3.88
N LEU A 21 -12.10 -12.31 -4.23
CA LEU A 21 -12.80 -11.18 -3.61
C LEU A 21 -14.17 -11.65 -3.13
N LYS A 22 -14.43 -11.52 -1.83
CA LYS A 22 -15.77 -11.72 -1.25
C LYS A 22 -16.35 -10.40 -0.77
N LEU A 23 -17.62 -10.18 -1.07
CA LEU A 23 -18.38 -8.97 -0.75
C LEU A 23 -19.61 -9.34 0.05
N ARG A 24 -19.91 -8.58 1.09
CA ARG A 24 -21.18 -8.62 1.81
C ARG A 24 -21.68 -7.21 2.04
N ASN A 25 -22.92 -6.95 1.63
CA ASN A 25 -23.62 -5.67 1.79
C ASN A 25 -22.82 -4.45 1.29
N PHE A 26 -22.10 -4.58 0.17
CA PHE A 26 -21.28 -3.52 -0.40
C PHE A 26 -21.96 -2.90 -1.63
N MET A 27 -22.47 -1.68 -1.50
CA MET A 27 -23.27 -0.95 -2.49
C MET A 27 -24.38 -1.83 -3.12
N THR A 28 -24.27 -2.17 -4.41
CA THR A 28 -25.26 -2.99 -5.13
C THR A 28 -25.18 -4.47 -4.78
N TYR A 29 -24.04 -4.95 -4.25
CA TYR A 29 -23.81 -6.35 -3.92
C TYR A 29 -24.34 -6.68 -2.53
N ARG A 30 -25.33 -7.57 -2.45
CA ARG A 30 -25.75 -8.19 -1.18
C ARG A 30 -24.70 -9.21 -0.72
N GLN A 31 -24.33 -10.10 -1.63
CA GLN A 31 -23.26 -11.08 -1.47
C GLN A 31 -22.67 -11.37 -2.85
N ALA A 32 -21.35 -11.47 -2.94
CA ALA A 32 -20.67 -11.92 -4.14
C ALA A 32 -19.33 -12.56 -3.77
N ASP A 33 -19.05 -13.73 -4.33
CA ASP A 33 -17.78 -14.45 -4.17
C ASP A 33 -17.16 -14.59 -5.56
N LEU A 34 -16.03 -13.92 -5.79
CA LEU A 34 -15.40 -13.79 -7.09
C LEU A 34 -14.01 -14.43 -7.07
N PRO A 35 -13.85 -15.65 -7.64
CA PRO A 35 -12.55 -16.26 -7.80
C PRO A 35 -11.80 -15.59 -8.97
N PHE A 36 -10.54 -15.20 -8.72
CA PHE A 36 -9.61 -14.67 -9.71
C PHE A 36 -8.47 -15.63 -10.06
N HIS A 37 -8.39 -16.78 -9.38
CA HIS A 37 -7.34 -17.76 -9.62
C HIS A 37 -7.32 -18.21 -11.08
N GLY A 38 -6.15 -18.10 -11.73
CA GLY A 38 -5.95 -18.45 -13.13
C GLY A 38 -6.51 -17.43 -14.14
N ILE A 39 -7.09 -16.31 -13.69
CA ILE A 39 -7.59 -15.25 -14.56
C ILE A 39 -6.48 -14.24 -14.83
N HIS A 40 -5.95 -14.24 -16.05
CA HIS A 40 -4.95 -13.26 -16.50
C HIS A 40 -5.57 -12.05 -17.20
N LEU A 41 -6.77 -12.24 -17.77
CA LEU A 41 -7.54 -11.18 -18.42
C LEU A 41 -9.02 -11.41 -18.12
N ALA A 42 -9.68 -10.38 -17.60
CA ALA A 42 -11.12 -10.38 -17.37
C ALA A 42 -11.76 -9.16 -18.03
N ALA A 43 -12.92 -9.38 -18.66
CA ALA A 43 -13.78 -8.31 -19.13
C ALA A 43 -15.04 -8.26 -18.25
N LEU A 44 -15.22 -7.16 -17.52
CA LEU A 44 -16.43 -6.90 -16.75
C LEU A 44 -17.44 -6.18 -17.65
N THR A 45 -18.47 -6.89 -18.10
CA THR A 45 -19.52 -6.36 -18.98
C THR A 45 -20.86 -6.24 -18.25
N GLY A 46 -21.67 -5.25 -18.63
CA GLY A 46 -23.00 -5.02 -18.05
C GLY A 46 -23.46 -3.59 -18.29
N GLU A 47 -24.70 -3.29 -17.94
CA GLU A 47 -25.26 -1.94 -18.08
C GLU A 47 -24.60 -0.92 -17.14
N ASN A 48 -24.78 0.37 -17.43
CA ASN A 48 -24.36 1.42 -16.50
C ASN A 48 -25.15 1.29 -15.20
N GLY A 49 -24.45 1.35 -14.06
CA GLY A 49 -25.06 1.11 -12.74
C GLY A 49 -25.10 -0.36 -12.30
N ALA A 50 -24.69 -1.32 -13.14
CA ALA A 50 -24.67 -2.75 -12.77
C ALA A 50 -23.63 -3.14 -11.69
N GLY A 51 -22.85 -2.19 -11.15
CA GLY A 51 -21.85 -2.46 -10.12
C GLY A 51 -20.44 -2.79 -10.62
N LYS A 52 -20.15 -2.68 -11.91
CA LYS A 52 -18.81 -2.95 -12.48
C LYS A 52 -17.70 -2.17 -11.75
N SER A 53 -17.88 -0.87 -11.59
CA SER A 53 -16.91 -0.03 -10.89
C SER A 53 -16.97 -0.21 -9.36
N THR A 54 -18.07 -0.73 -8.82
CA THR A 54 -18.21 -1.08 -7.40
C THR A 54 -17.28 -2.23 -7.01
N LEU A 55 -17.05 -3.20 -7.90
CA LEU A 55 -16.07 -4.27 -7.64
C LEU A 55 -14.66 -3.70 -7.42
N LEU A 56 -14.29 -2.71 -8.22
CA LEU A 56 -12.99 -2.05 -8.13
C LEU A 56 -12.89 -1.16 -6.88
N ASP A 57 -13.97 -0.47 -6.53
CA ASP A 57 -14.08 0.23 -5.25
C ASP A 57 -13.94 -0.72 -4.06
N ALA A 58 -14.47 -1.94 -4.16
CA ALA A 58 -14.37 -2.90 -3.06
C ALA A 58 -12.92 -3.35 -2.83
N ILE A 59 -12.15 -3.60 -3.89
CA ILE A 59 -10.72 -3.95 -3.77
C ILE A 59 -9.95 -2.79 -3.15
N THR A 60 -10.11 -1.57 -3.68
CA THR A 60 -9.40 -0.39 -3.16
C THR A 60 -9.78 -0.06 -1.72
N TRP A 61 -11.06 -0.23 -1.36
CA TRP A 61 -11.54 -0.06 0.00
C TRP A 61 -11.01 -1.13 0.94
N ALA A 62 -10.98 -2.40 0.52
CA ALA A 62 -10.44 -3.49 1.33
C ALA A 62 -8.99 -3.21 1.71
N VAL A 63 -8.16 -2.89 0.70
CA VAL A 63 -6.72 -2.69 0.87
C VAL A 63 -6.43 -1.41 1.66
N TRP A 64 -6.94 -0.26 1.21
CA TRP A 64 -6.51 1.06 1.73
C TRP A 64 -7.57 1.80 2.56
N GLY A 65 -8.79 1.26 2.68
CA GLY A 65 -9.91 1.97 3.31
C GLY A 65 -10.33 3.22 2.54
N LYS A 66 -10.01 3.29 1.24
CA LYS A 66 -10.34 4.40 0.36
C LYS A 66 -11.11 3.89 -0.84
N ALA A 67 -12.20 4.58 -1.15
CA ALA A 67 -13.01 4.36 -2.34
C ALA A 67 -13.40 5.72 -2.93
N ARG A 68 -14.11 5.71 -4.06
CA ARG A 68 -14.63 6.94 -4.67
C ARG A 68 -15.70 7.65 -3.82
N ALA A 69 -16.34 6.94 -2.89
CA ALA A 69 -17.33 7.51 -1.97
C ALA A 69 -16.70 8.47 -0.95
N ARG A 70 -17.46 9.45 -0.46
CA ARG A 70 -16.93 10.44 0.50
C ARG A 70 -16.87 9.89 1.92
N ARG A 71 -17.77 8.97 2.26
CA ARG A 71 -17.86 8.33 3.58
C ARG A 71 -17.98 6.82 3.41
N ASP A 72 -17.34 6.07 4.31
CA ASP A 72 -17.47 4.62 4.35
C ASP A 72 -18.93 4.16 4.48
N ASP A 73 -19.77 4.91 5.20
CA ASP A 73 -21.17 4.54 5.41
C ASP A 73 -21.99 4.56 4.09
N GLU A 74 -21.54 5.34 3.09
CA GLU A 74 -22.16 5.38 1.75
C GLU A 74 -21.87 4.12 0.92
N LEU A 75 -20.85 3.35 1.32
CA LEU A 75 -20.50 2.08 0.69
C LEU A 75 -21.40 0.94 1.20
N ILE A 76 -22.10 1.12 2.33
CA ILE A 76 -23.02 0.11 2.86
C ILE A 76 -24.24 0.04 1.96
N ARG A 77 -24.61 -1.18 1.57
CA ARG A 77 -25.82 -1.45 0.78
C ARG A 77 -27.06 -0.84 1.45
N LEU A 78 -27.89 -0.17 0.65
CA LEU A 78 -29.12 0.44 1.13
C LEU A 78 -29.99 -0.53 1.93
N GLY A 79 -30.43 -0.09 3.10
CA GLY A 79 -31.22 -0.89 4.05
C GLY A 79 -30.41 -1.86 4.90
N GLN A 80 -29.08 -1.80 4.87
CA GLN A 80 -28.19 -2.56 5.76
C GLN A 80 -27.41 -1.61 6.67
N THR A 81 -26.89 -2.14 7.77
CA THR A 81 -26.11 -1.37 8.75
C THR A 81 -24.64 -1.74 8.78
N GLU A 82 -24.26 -2.84 8.12
CA GLU A 82 -22.90 -3.34 8.09
C GLU A 82 -22.52 -3.82 6.69
N MET A 83 -21.23 -3.77 6.39
CA MET A 83 -20.62 -4.33 5.19
C MET A 83 -19.27 -4.97 5.49
N GLU A 84 -18.86 -5.88 4.62
CA GLU A 84 -17.60 -6.61 4.70
C GLU A 84 -17.02 -6.84 3.31
N VAL A 85 -15.72 -6.65 3.18
CA VAL A 85 -14.95 -7.05 2.01
C VAL A 85 -13.76 -7.88 2.45
N GLU A 86 -13.62 -9.07 1.86
CA GLU A 86 -12.48 -9.95 1.99
C GLU A 86 -11.73 -9.99 0.67
N PHE A 87 -10.46 -9.63 0.68
CA PHE A 87 -9.58 -9.67 -0.48
C PHE A 87 -8.40 -10.60 -0.20
N THR A 88 -8.31 -11.67 -0.99
CA THR A 88 -7.22 -12.64 -0.94
C THR A 88 -6.33 -12.47 -2.16
N PHE A 89 -5.02 -12.38 -1.96
CA PHE A 89 -4.04 -12.17 -3.03
C PHE A 89 -2.74 -12.91 -2.74
N GLN A 90 -2.00 -13.22 -3.80
CA GLN A 90 -0.65 -13.73 -3.71
C GLN A 90 0.36 -12.59 -3.88
N LEU A 91 1.40 -12.62 -3.06
CA LEU A 91 2.58 -11.77 -3.21
C LEU A 91 3.81 -12.62 -2.95
N ALA A 92 4.66 -12.76 -3.97
CA ALA A 92 5.73 -13.74 -4.00
C ALA A 92 5.18 -15.18 -3.83
N GLU A 93 5.73 -15.93 -2.87
CA GLU A 93 5.32 -17.29 -2.52
C GLU A 93 4.22 -17.33 -1.46
N ASN A 94 3.80 -16.18 -0.92
CA ASN A 94 2.87 -16.12 0.20
C ASN A 94 1.48 -15.67 -0.27
N VAL A 95 0.45 -16.27 0.32
CA VAL A 95 -0.94 -15.86 0.15
C VAL A 95 -1.36 -15.04 1.36
N TYR A 96 -1.97 -13.89 1.10
CA TYR A 96 -2.43 -12.95 2.11
C TYR A 96 -3.92 -12.72 2.00
N ARG A 97 -4.53 -12.39 3.14
CA ARG A 97 -5.95 -12.03 3.23
C ARG A 97 -6.14 -10.77 4.03
N ILE A 98 -6.88 -9.82 3.45
CA ILE A 98 -7.36 -8.61 4.11
C ILE A 98 -8.87 -8.74 4.29
N VAL A 99 -9.35 -8.57 5.52
CA VAL A 99 -10.79 -8.50 5.82
C VAL A 99 -11.09 -7.15 6.44
N ARG A 100 -11.86 -6.32 5.74
CA ARG A 100 -12.30 -5.01 6.24
C ARG A 100 -13.80 -5.01 6.46
N LYS A 101 -14.22 -4.55 7.64
CA LYS A 101 -15.64 -4.44 8.02
C LYS A 101 -15.98 -3.02 8.46
N ARG A 102 -17.20 -2.58 8.16
CA ARG A 102 -17.77 -1.33 8.65
C ARG A 102 -19.17 -1.60 9.19
N ASP A 103 -19.45 -1.11 10.39
CA ASP A 103 -20.76 -1.16 11.04
C ASP A 103 -21.18 0.26 11.44
N ALA A 104 -22.24 0.77 10.81
CA ALA A 104 -22.80 2.09 11.05
C ALA A 104 -23.79 2.15 12.22
N SER A 105 -24.22 1.00 12.79
CA SER A 105 -25.26 0.95 13.83
C SER A 105 -24.83 1.52 15.19
N LYS A 106 -23.53 1.49 15.52
CA LYS A 106 -22.99 1.92 16.83
C LYS A 106 -21.79 2.86 16.67
N ARG A 107 -22.06 4.18 16.61
CA ARG A 107 -21.05 5.27 16.46
C ARG A 107 -20.07 5.10 15.27
N GLY A 108 -20.34 4.19 14.34
CA GLY A 108 -19.44 3.83 13.26
C GLY A 108 -18.21 3.06 13.76
N ARG A 109 -18.23 1.73 13.67
CA ARG A 109 -17.08 0.88 14.00
C ARG A 109 -16.47 0.33 12.71
N SER A 110 -15.15 0.45 12.59
CA SER A 110 -14.38 -0.18 11.52
C SER A 110 -13.48 -1.26 12.09
N ASN A 111 -13.31 -2.37 11.37
CA ASN A 111 -12.39 -3.45 11.70
C ASN A 111 -11.53 -3.77 10.47
N LEU A 112 -10.26 -4.07 10.69
CA LEU A 112 -9.30 -4.48 9.68
C LEU A 112 -8.49 -5.65 10.24
N SER A 113 -8.65 -6.81 9.60
CA SER A 113 -7.85 -8.00 9.84
C SER A 113 -6.90 -8.20 8.67
N PHE A 114 -5.67 -8.57 8.98
CA PHE A 114 -4.66 -8.93 7.99
C PHE A 114 -4.03 -10.27 8.36
N GLN A 115 -3.96 -11.20 7.41
CA GLN A 115 -3.57 -12.59 7.62
C GLN A 115 -2.66 -13.07 6.50
N VAL A 116 -1.84 -14.08 6.80
CA VAL A 116 -1.03 -14.82 5.85
C VAL A 116 -1.35 -16.30 5.97
N GLU A 117 -1.39 -17.00 4.85
CA GLU A 117 -1.59 -18.46 4.81
C GLU A 117 -0.29 -19.17 5.19
N ASP A 118 -0.40 -20.15 6.09
CA ASP A 118 0.65 -21.09 6.45
C ASP A 118 0.13 -22.54 6.44
N ALA A 119 1.00 -23.51 6.76
CA ALA A 119 0.66 -24.93 6.74
C ALA A 119 -0.51 -25.32 7.68
N GLY A 120 -0.83 -24.49 8.68
CA GLY A 120 -1.93 -24.67 9.62
C GLY A 120 -3.15 -23.78 9.35
N GLY A 121 -3.14 -22.99 8.28
CA GLY A 121 -4.23 -22.10 7.88
C GLY A 121 -3.86 -20.62 7.99
N TRP A 122 -4.81 -19.77 8.41
CA TRP A 122 -4.61 -18.33 8.45
C TRP A 122 -3.93 -17.88 9.74
N ARG A 123 -2.70 -17.37 9.62
CA ARG A 123 -1.99 -16.72 10.72
C ARG A 123 -2.20 -15.22 10.70
N THR A 124 -2.56 -14.65 11.85
CA THR A 124 -2.78 -13.20 11.95
C THR A 124 -1.48 -12.41 11.85
N LEU A 125 -1.52 -11.38 11.01
CA LEU A 125 -0.55 -10.29 10.94
C LEU A 125 -1.15 -8.97 11.43
N THR A 126 -2.39 -8.99 11.94
CA THR A 126 -3.12 -7.83 12.45
C THR A 126 -2.39 -7.21 13.64
N GLU A 127 -2.25 -5.89 13.63
CA GLU A 127 -1.62 -5.12 14.70
C GLU A 127 -2.67 -4.56 15.69
N ASN A 128 -2.18 -3.96 16.79
CA ASN A 128 -3.01 -3.45 17.87
C ASN A 128 -3.97 -2.30 17.49
N SER A 129 -3.86 -1.73 16.28
CA SER A 129 -4.74 -0.67 15.81
C SER A 129 -4.92 -0.71 14.30
N LEU A 130 -6.05 -0.18 13.81
CA LEU A 130 -6.33 -0.02 12.38
C LEU A 130 -5.16 0.65 11.65
N ARG A 131 -4.64 1.75 12.20
CA ARG A 131 -3.54 2.52 11.60
C ARG A 131 -2.23 1.71 11.53
N ALA A 132 -1.94 0.90 12.55
CA ALA A 132 -0.75 0.06 12.55
C ALA A 132 -0.88 -1.08 11.52
N THR A 133 -2.04 -1.72 11.44
CA THR A 133 -2.33 -2.76 10.44
C THR A 133 -2.28 -2.19 9.03
N GLU A 134 -2.89 -1.02 8.81
CA GLU A 134 -2.83 -0.28 7.54
C GLU A 134 -1.39 0.04 7.11
N LYS A 135 -0.57 0.53 8.05
CA LYS A 135 0.86 0.78 7.78
C LYS A 135 1.59 -0.50 7.37
N LYS A 136 1.30 -1.62 8.02
CA LYS A 136 1.91 -2.92 7.71
C LYS A 136 1.51 -3.44 6.33
N ILE A 137 0.23 -3.29 5.96
CA ILE A 137 -0.25 -3.63 4.61
C ILE A 137 0.49 -2.78 3.56
N ASN A 138 0.54 -1.46 3.74
CA ASN A 138 1.24 -0.57 2.79
C ASN A 138 2.75 -0.89 2.69
N GLN A 139 3.41 -1.21 3.81
CA GLN A 139 4.81 -1.62 3.82
C GLN A 139 5.06 -2.96 3.12
N LEU A 140 4.11 -3.89 3.20
CA LEU A 140 4.21 -5.16 2.49
C LEU A 140 4.01 -4.96 0.99
N LEU A 141 2.97 -4.21 0.60
CA LEU A 141 2.62 -4.00 -0.80
C LEU A 141 3.58 -3.05 -1.52
N GLN A 142 4.30 -2.18 -0.78
CA GLN A 142 5.11 -1.09 -1.33
C GLN A 142 4.33 -0.23 -2.34
N LEU A 143 3.00 -0.17 -2.14
CA LEU A 143 2.07 0.47 -3.05
C LEU A 143 0.95 1.10 -2.21
N ASP A 144 0.95 2.43 -2.16
CA ASP A 144 -0.14 3.17 -1.53
C ASP A 144 -1.30 3.39 -2.52
N TYR A 145 -2.42 3.86 -1.98
CA TYR A 145 -3.63 4.13 -2.77
C TYR A 145 -3.36 5.08 -3.95
N ASP A 146 -2.67 6.19 -3.69
CA ASP A 146 -2.47 7.21 -4.72
C ASP A 146 -1.59 6.66 -5.84
N THR A 147 -0.57 5.87 -5.51
CA THR A 147 0.28 5.18 -6.46
C THR A 147 -0.49 4.14 -7.26
N PHE A 148 -1.32 3.30 -6.61
CA PHE A 148 -2.15 2.31 -7.30
C PHE A 148 -3.10 2.94 -8.32
N ILE A 149 -3.82 4.00 -7.92
CA ILE A 149 -4.79 4.71 -8.77
C ILE A 149 -4.10 5.40 -9.96
N ASN A 150 -2.84 5.83 -9.82
CA ASN A 150 -2.12 6.51 -10.89
C ASN A 150 -1.24 5.58 -11.76
N SER A 151 -1.07 4.31 -11.38
CA SER A 151 -0.16 3.38 -12.07
C SER A 151 -0.83 2.11 -12.60
N ALA A 152 -1.57 1.41 -11.74
CA ALA A 152 -2.15 0.11 -12.04
C ALA A 152 -3.65 0.20 -12.36
N PHE A 153 -4.30 1.31 -12.02
CA PHE A 153 -5.74 1.43 -12.08
C PHE A 153 -6.21 2.65 -12.88
N LEU A 154 -6.59 2.43 -14.13
CA LEU A 154 -7.13 3.49 -14.98
C LEU A 154 -8.62 3.72 -14.71
N LEU A 155 -8.92 4.72 -13.88
CA LEU A 155 -10.28 5.20 -13.66
C LEU A 155 -10.86 5.81 -14.96
N GLN A 156 -12.10 5.43 -15.28
CA GLN A 156 -12.82 6.00 -16.41
C GLN A 156 -12.95 7.53 -16.27
N GLY A 157 -12.53 8.28 -17.28
CA GLY A 157 -12.53 9.75 -17.27
C GLY A 157 -11.43 10.39 -16.42
N ARG A 158 -10.48 9.59 -15.91
CA ARG A 158 -9.31 10.04 -15.15
C ARG A 158 -8.00 9.38 -15.63
N ALA A 159 -7.99 8.93 -16.87
CA ALA A 159 -6.76 8.40 -17.49
C ALA A 159 -5.66 9.49 -17.56
N ASP A 160 -6.06 10.76 -17.54
CA ASP A 160 -5.20 11.93 -17.50
C ASP A 160 -4.84 12.39 -16.08
N GLU A 161 -5.30 11.70 -15.02
CA GLU A 161 -5.05 12.11 -13.62
C GLU A 161 -3.54 12.21 -13.32
N PHE A 162 -2.75 11.29 -13.87
CA PHE A 162 -1.29 11.39 -13.78
C PHE A 162 -0.76 12.61 -14.56
N THR A 163 -1.21 12.83 -15.80
CA THR A 163 -0.70 13.91 -16.68
C THR A 163 -1.08 15.31 -16.21
N THR A 164 -2.18 15.46 -15.47
CA THR A 164 -2.70 16.74 -14.97
C THR A 164 -2.10 17.16 -13.63
N LYS A 165 -1.43 16.24 -12.91
CA LYS A 165 -0.75 16.55 -11.64
C LYS A 165 0.47 17.46 -11.81
N ARG A 166 0.79 18.23 -10.75
CA ARG A 166 1.95 19.12 -10.75
C ARG A 166 3.25 18.32 -10.93
N PRO A 167 4.31 18.91 -11.50
CA PRO A 167 5.59 18.21 -11.69
C PRO A 167 6.14 17.52 -10.42
N ALA A 168 6.01 18.17 -9.26
CA ALA A 168 6.44 17.61 -7.98
C ALA A 168 5.65 16.37 -7.57
N GLU A 169 4.33 16.37 -7.77
CA GLU A 169 3.46 15.23 -7.45
C GLU A 169 3.71 14.06 -8.40
N ARG A 170 3.88 14.33 -9.70
CA ARG A 170 4.27 13.32 -10.68
C ARG A 170 5.61 12.68 -10.35
N LYS A 171 6.60 13.50 -9.99
CA LYS A 171 7.92 13.01 -9.54
C LYS A 171 7.76 12.10 -8.33
N LYS A 172 6.95 12.49 -7.34
CA LYS A 172 6.68 11.67 -6.16
C LYS A 172 6.07 10.31 -6.54
N ILE A 173 4.98 10.31 -7.32
CA ILE A 173 4.33 9.06 -7.77
C ILE A 173 5.33 8.15 -8.50
N LEU A 174 6.14 8.69 -9.42
CA LEU A 174 7.15 7.91 -10.12
C LEU A 174 8.24 7.39 -9.18
N SER A 175 8.69 8.20 -8.22
CA SER A 175 9.64 7.75 -7.19
C SER A 175 9.07 6.60 -6.36
N ASP A 176 7.79 6.67 -6.00
CA ASP A 176 7.11 5.66 -5.20
C ASP A 176 6.97 4.34 -6.01
N ILE A 177 6.52 4.43 -7.28
CA ILE A 177 6.45 3.27 -8.21
C ILE A 177 7.83 2.61 -8.39
N LEU A 178 8.87 3.41 -8.54
CA LEU A 178 10.23 2.94 -8.78
C LEU A 178 10.96 2.55 -7.48
N GLY A 179 10.31 2.67 -6.32
CA GLY A 179 10.91 2.35 -5.02
C GLY A 179 12.11 3.24 -4.66
N LEU A 180 12.16 4.48 -5.16
CA LEU A 180 13.31 5.37 -4.97
C LEU A 180 13.45 5.89 -3.54
N GLU A 181 12.43 5.74 -2.69
CA GLU A 181 12.48 6.10 -1.27
C GLU A 181 13.67 5.44 -0.55
N LEU A 182 14.10 4.26 -0.99
CA LEU A 182 15.28 3.60 -0.43
C LEU A 182 16.55 4.44 -0.60
N TYR A 183 16.70 5.13 -1.75
CA TYR A 183 17.83 6.01 -1.99
C TYR A 183 17.77 7.28 -1.13
N ASP A 184 16.58 7.81 -0.90
CA ASP A 184 16.39 8.95 0.02
C ASP A 184 16.78 8.57 1.45
N GLN A 185 16.42 7.36 1.90
CA GLN A 185 16.85 6.84 3.20
C GLN A 185 18.37 6.66 3.29
N TYR A 186 19.01 6.18 2.22
CA TYR A 186 20.47 6.08 2.17
C TYR A 186 21.14 7.45 2.17
N ALA A 187 20.60 8.41 1.43
CA ALA A 187 21.10 9.79 1.41
C ALA A 187 21.02 10.42 2.81
N GLU A 188 19.90 10.27 3.52
CA GLU A 188 19.75 10.76 4.89
C GLU A 188 20.71 10.08 5.87
N ARG A 189 20.90 8.75 5.77
CA ARG A 189 21.90 8.04 6.59
C ARG A 189 23.32 8.51 6.31
N ALA A 190 23.66 8.73 5.04
CA ALA A 190 24.97 9.25 4.64
C ALA A 190 25.19 10.66 5.18
N LYS A 191 24.19 11.53 5.07
CA LYS A 191 24.22 12.90 5.60
C LYS A 191 24.39 12.93 7.12
N LYS A 192 23.65 12.09 7.86
CA LYS A 192 23.83 11.95 9.32
C LYS A 192 25.26 11.53 9.68
N ARG A 193 25.82 10.54 8.97
CA ARG A 193 27.22 10.11 9.19
C ARG A 193 28.22 11.20 8.88
N ALA A 194 28.02 11.95 7.79
CA ALA A 194 28.88 13.06 7.42
C ALA A 194 28.89 14.15 8.50
N ASN A 195 27.71 14.57 8.96
CA ASN A 195 27.57 15.57 10.03
C ASN A 195 28.21 15.12 11.35
N GLN A 196 28.10 13.83 11.68
CA GLN A 196 28.71 13.27 12.88
C GLN A 196 30.24 13.29 12.80
N LYS A 197 30.80 12.91 11.65
CA LYS A 197 32.26 12.97 11.41
C LYS A 197 32.79 14.39 11.39
N GLU A 198 32.04 15.34 10.84
CA GLU A 198 32.40 16.76 10.86
C GLU A 198 32.43 17.32 12.29
N SER A 199 31.48 16.90 13.13
CA SER A 199 31.44 17.31 14.54
C SER A 199 32.59 16.70 15.34
N GLU A 200 32.92 15.43 15.12
CA GLU A 200 34.10 14.78 15.71
C GLU A 200 35.40 15.49 15.31
N ALA A 201 35.55 15.84 14.03
CA ALA A 201 36.72 16.56 13.53
C ALA A 201 36.89 17.93 14.21
N LYS A 202 35.80 18.70 14.34
CA LYS A 202 35.82 20.00 15.03
C LYS A 202 36.24 19.90 16.50
N ILE A 203 35.82 18.85 17.20
CA ILE A 203 36.22 18.63 18.60
C ILE A 203 37.73 18.35 18.67
N ILE A 204 38.23 17.44 17.84
CA ILE A 204 39.66 17.10 17.81
C ILE A 204 40.51 18.32 17.44
N GLU A 205 40.06 19.13 16.49
CA GLU A 205 40.78 20.34 16.07
C GLU A 205 40.82 21.41 17.17
N ALA A 206 39.73 21.57 17.93
CA ALA A 206 39.71 22.42 19.11
C ALA A 206 40.65 21.92 20.23
N ASP A 207 40.73 20.60 20.43
CA ASP A 207 41.66 20.01 21.41
C ASP A 207 43.12 20.21 21.01
N ILE A 208 43.46 20.07 19.72
CA ILE A 208 44.80 20.36 19.19
C ILE A 208 45.17 21.82 19.46
N GLN A 209 44.29 22.77 19.12
CA GLN A 209 44.54 24.20 19.34
C GLN A 209 44.74 24.53 20.83
N ARG A 210 43.99 23.88 21.73
CA ARG A 210 44.16 24.08 23.17
C ARG A 210 45.52 23.58 23.64
N ILE A 211 45.95 22.39 23.20
CA ILE A 211 47.26 21.82 23.55
C ILE A 211 48.40 22.71 23.02
N GLU A 212 48.27 23.23 21.80
CA GLU A 212 49.26 24.14 21.21
C GLU A 212 49.40 25.47 21.97
N GLN A 213 48.34 25.95 22.65
CA GLN A 213 48.41 27.15 23.49
C GLN A 213 49.03 26.92 24.87
N GLU A 214 49.09 25.67 25.33
CA GLU A 214 49.66 25.29 26.63
C GLU A 214 51.17 24.97 26.56
N LEU A 215 51.75 24.90 25.35
CA LEU A 215 53.18 24.67 25.05
C LEU A 215 53.95 25.98 24.83
#